data_AF-X1PIL1-F1
#
_entry.id   AF-X1PIL1-F1
#
_cell.length_a   1.000
_cell.length_b   1.000
_cell.length_c   1.000
_cell.angle_alpha   90.00
_cell.angle_beta   90.00
_cell.angle_gamma   90.00
#
_symmetry.space_group_name_H-M   'P 1'
#
loop_
_entity.id
_entity.type
_entity.pdbx_description
1 polymer ?
#
loop_
_entity_poly.entity_id
_entity_poly.type
_entity_poly.pdbx_seq_one_letter_code
_entity_poly.pdbx_strand_id
1 'polypeptide(L)' 'DMCEEEPPLPEPLCVQWCLSDALTYEEREEEGEEEEKRGEMEIGLETLVKKYGLKTVMDTVARISKG' A
#
# COMPACT_ATOMS: atom_id res chain seq x y z
N ASP A 1 -2.07 13.56 -10.84
CA ASP A 1 -2.02 12.16 -10.40
C ASP A 1 -3.02 11.40 -11.25
N MET A 2 -2.74 10.16 -11.67
CA MET A 2 -3.61 9.39 -12.58
C MET A 2 -4.14 8.10 -11.93
N CYS A 3 -3.91 7.96 -10.62
CA CYS A 3 -4.36 6.84 -9.78
C CYS A 3 -5.26 7.33 -8.63
N GLU A 4 -6.05 8.39 -8.87
CA GLU A 4 -7.05 8.83 -7.90
C GLU A 4 -8.28 7.91 -8.04
N GLU A 5 -8.48 7.04 -7.06
CA GLU A 5 -9.49 5.96 -7.05
C GLU A 5 -10.70 6.30 -6.15
N GLU A 6 -10.82 7.58 -5.74
CA GLU A 6 -11.94 8.09 -4.97
C GLU A 6 -12.83 9.00 -5.83
N PRO A 7 -14.08 8.61 -6.14
CA PRO A 7 -14.77 7.35 -5.80
C PRO A 7 -14.27 6.14 -6.62
N PRO A 8 -14.60 4.89 -6.20
CA PRO A 8 -14.17 3.68 -6.90
C PRO A 8 -14.57 3.70 -8.37
N LEU A 9 -13.60 3.49 -9.26
CA LEU A 9 -13.81 3.45 -10.70
C LEU A 9 -13.87 1.99 -11.19
N PRO A 10 -14.68 1.69 -12.23
CA PRO A 10 -14.71 0.35 -12.81
C PRO A 10 -13.41 -0.03 -13.53
N GLU A 11 -12.67 0.96 -14.03
CA GLU A 11 -11.37 0.77 -14.71
C GLU A 11 -10.45 1.97 -14.39
N PRO A 12 -9.11 1.81 -14.41
CA PRO A 12 -8.17 2.89 -14.17
C PRO A 12 -8.33 4.07 -15.14
N LEU A 13 -8.14 5.31 -14.65
CA LEU A 13 -8.25 6.53 -15.48
C LEU A 13 -7.32 6.52 -16.71
N CYS A 14 -6.14 5.92 -16.59
CA CYS A 14 -5.20 5.79 -17.70
C CYS A 14 -5.76 4.92 -18.84
N VAL A 15 -6.57 3.90 -18.53
CA VAL A 15 -7.27 3.05 -19.51
C VAL A 15 -8.43 3.83 -20.13
N GLN A 16 -9.25 4.49 -19.30
CA GLN A 16 -10.41 5.28 -19.77
C GLN A 16 -10.03 6.42 -20.72
N TRP A 17 -8.88 7.07 -20.49
CA TRP A 17 -8.40 8.18 -21.33
C TRP A 17 -7.55 7.72 -22.53
N CYS A 18 -7.31 6.42 -22.69
CA CYS A 18 -6.49 5.90 -23.77
C CYS A 18 -7.27 5.83 -25.09
N LEU A 19 -7.40 6.97 -25.79
CA LEU A 19 -8.09 7.07 -27.10
C LEU A 19 -7.49 6.18 -28.19
N SER A 20 -6.24 5.73 -28.01
CA SER A 20 -5.54 4.86 -28.96
C SER A 20 -5.71 3.36 -28.65
N ASP A 21 -6.52 3.01 -27.64
CA ASP A 21 -6.74 1.63 -27.17
C ASP A 21 -5.42 0.88 -26.89
N ALA A 22 -4.41 1.60 -26.38
CA ALA A 22 -3.10 1.04 -26.09
C ALA A 22 -2.99 0.43 -24.68
N LEU A 23 -3.96 0.71 -23.80
CA LEU A 23 -4.01 0.23 -22.42
C LEU A 23 -5.32 -0.53 -22.20
N THR A 24 -5.28 -1.65 -21.48
CA THR A 24 -6.42 -2.50 -21.13
C THR A 24 -6.31 -2.98 -19.69
N TYR A 25 -7.44 -3.18 -19.01
CA TYR A 25 -7.51 -3.74 -17.66
C TYR A 25 -8.20 -5.11 -17.70
N GLU A 26 -7.57 -6.12 -17.11
CA GLU A 26 -8.12 -7.48 -16.98
C GLU A 26 -7.85 -8.03 -15.57
N GLU A 27 -8.88 -8.59 -14.93
CA GLU A 27 -8.74 -9.29 -13.65
C GLU A 27 -8.66 -10.79 -13.90
N ARG A 28 -7.68 -11.45 -13.25
CA ARG A 28 -7.47 -12.90 -13.35
C ARG A 28 -7.17 -13.49 -11.98
N GLU A 29 -7.73 -14.67 -11.71
CA GLU A 29 -7.39 -15.45 -10.51
C GLU A 29 -6.09 -16.22 -10.77
N GLU A 30 -5.05 -15.95 -10.00
CA GLU A 30 -3.80 -16.71 -9.99
C GLU A 30 -3.76 -17.64 -8.76
N GLU A 31 -3.38 -18.91 -8.94
CA GLU A 31 -3.09 -19.82 -7.83
C GLU A 31 -1.74 -19.43 -7.19
N GLY A 32 -1.75 -18.40 -6.34
CA GLY A 32 -0.61 -17.97 -5.52
C GLY A 32 -0.68 -18.52 -4.09
N GLU A 33 0.47 -18.63 -3.41
CA GLU A 33 0.47 -18.79 -1.95
C GLU A 33 -0.14 -17.53 -1.32
N GLU A 34 -1.05 -17.69 -0.35
CA GLU A 34 -1.58 -16.54 0.39
C GLU A 34 -0.42 -15.80 1.05
N GLU A 35 -0.11 -14.59 0.55
CA GLU A 35 0.78 -13.68 1.27
C GLU A 35 0.18 -13.41 2.64
N GLU A 36 0.98 -13.59 3.68
CA GLU A 36 0.57 -13.29 5.05
C GLU A 36 0.18 -11.80 5.10
N LYS A 37 -1.13 -11.53 5.21
CA LYS A 37 -1.67 -10.17 5.23
C LYS A 37 -1.25 -9.49 6.52
N ARG A 38 -0.07 -8.88 6.49
CA ARG A 38 0.44 -8.06 7.59
C ARG A 38 -0.45 -6.83 7.75
N GLY A 39 -0.83 -6.56 8.99
CA GLY A 39 -1.64 -5.39 9.30
C GLY A 39 -0.89 -4.09 8.95
N GLU A 40 -1.63 -3.02 8.62
CA GLU A 40 -1.05 -1.70 8.31
C GLU A 40 -0.07 -1.22 9.39
N MET A 41 -0.38 -1.49 10.65
CA MET A 41 0.48 -1.18 11.79
C MET A 41 1.85 -1.86 11.70
N GLU A 42 1.89 -3.13 11.31
CA GLU A 42 3.14 -3.90 11.20
C GLU A 42 4.00 -3.40 10.05
N ILE A 43 3.37 -3.06 8.92
CA ILE A 43 4.06 -2.47 7.75
C ILE A 43 4.63 -1.10 8.13
N GLY A 44 3.84 -0.28 8.84
CA GLY A 44 4.26 1.03 9.33
C GLY A 44 5.44 0.94 10.29
N LEU A 45 5.37 0.04 11.28
CA LEU A 45 6.45 -0.18 12.25
C LEU A 45 7.72 -0.69 11.57
N GLU A 46 7.62 -1.65 10.65
CA GLU A 46 8.79 -2.14 9.92
C GLU A 46 9.43 -1.04 9.06
N THR A 47 8.62 -0.20 8.41
CA THR A 47 9.11 0.96 7.64
C THR A 47 9.88 1.93 8.53
N LEU A 48 9.38 2.20 9.74
CA LEU A 48 10.07 3.04 10.72
C LEU A 48 11.36 2.39 11.22
N VAL A 49 11.35 1.07 11.49
CA VAL A 49 12.55 0.32 11.90
C VAL A 49 13.61 0.33 10.80
N LYS A 50 13.23 0.15 9.53
CA LYS A 50 14.14 0.23 8.37
C LYS A 50 14.76 1.62 8.24
N LYS A 51 14.02 2.69 8.51
CA LYS A 51 14.49 4.08 8.37
C LYS A 51 15.34 4.56 9.55
N TYR A 52 14.98 4.20 10.78
CA TYR A 52 15.53 4.81 12.01
C TYR A 52 16.21 3.84 12.97
N GLY A 53 16.12 2.54 12.70
CA GLY A 53 16.61 1.47 13.56
C GLY A 53 15.64 1.12 14.69
N LEU A 54 15.69 -0.15 15.12
CA LEU A 54 14.77 -0.72 16.11
C LEU A 54 14.79 0.03 17.45
N LYS A 55 15.97 0.39 17.94
CA LYS A 55 16.14 1.07 19.22
C LYS A 55 15.40 2.41 19.26
N THR A 56 15.59 3.24 18.23
CA THR A 56 14.96 4.57 18.12
C THR A 56 13.43 4.46 18.11
N VAL A 57 12.89 3.48 17.40
CA VAL A 57 11.44 3.22 17.34
C VAL A 57 10.91 2.79 18.70
N MET A 58 11.57 1.83 19.37
CA MET A 58 11.18 1.38 20.72
C MET A 58 11.20 2.51 21.75
N ASP A 59 12.27 3.32 21.78
CA ASP A 59 12.40 4.44 22.72
C ASP A 59 11.30 5.49 22.50
N THR A 60 10.93 5.73 21.24
CA THR A 60 9.86 6.68 20.88
C THR A 60 8.49 6.17 21.30
N VAL A 61 8.18 4.90 21.03
CA VAL A 61 6.92 4.27 21.47
C VAL A 61 6.81 4.29 22.99
N ALA A 62 7.88 3.96 23.71
CA ALA A 62 7.91 3.97 25.17
C ALA A 62 7.74 5.38 25.79
N ARG A 63 8.09 6.43 25.06
CA ARG A 63 7.82 7.82 25.47
C ARG A 63 6.35 8.20 25.21
N ILE A 64 5.81 7.80 24.06
CA ILE A 64 4.40 8.05 23.71
C ILE A 64 3.47 7.32 24.69
N SER A 65 3.79 6.09 25.09
CA SER A 65 2.96 5.29 26.01
C SER A 65 2.89 5.83 27.44
N LYS A 66 3.69 6.86 27.77
CA LYS A 66 3.70 7.54 29.08
C LYS A 66 2.94 8.88 29.05
N GLY A 67 2.49 9.31 27.87
CA GLY A 67 1.69 10.52 27.66
C GLY A 67 0.21 10.31 27.85
#